data_AF-A0A7S0CMB2-F1
#
_entry.id   AF-A0A7S0CMB2-F1
#
_cell.length_a   1.000
_cell.length_b   1.000
_cell.length_c   1.000
_cell.angle_alpha   90.00
_cell.angle_beta   90.00
_cell.angle_gamma   90.00
#
_symmetry.space_group_name_H-M   'P 1'
#
loop_
_entity.id
_entity.type
_entity.pdbx_description
1 polymer ?
#
loop_
_entity_poly.entity_id
_entity_poly.type
_entity_poly.pdbx_seq_one_letter_code
_entity_poly.pdbx_strand_id
1 'polypeptide(L)'
;TTIKKLMDKSKHKKKGKTWFSKVKIVVKHKNRGIMKGIFVAGVFGNLEKLFSCRTNSKGICNIKGPKLKSAQNEINFVVTQLGDGESTYNLDYSDMTHITLNKPPSKK
;
A
#
# COMPACT_ATOMS: atom_id res chain seq x y z
N THR A 1 -2.18 -17.20 2.78
CA THR A 1 -2.71 -16.08 1.95
C THR A 1 -1.57 -15.17 1.59
N THR A 2 -1.43 -14.69 0.35
CA THR A 2 -0.30 -13.81 0.00
C THR A 2 -0.76 -12.57 -0.77
N ILE A 3 0.02 -11.49 -0.69
CA ILE A 3 -0.25 -10.26 -1.43
C ILE A 3 0.33 -10.45 -2.83
N LYS A 4 -0.56 -10.46 -3.83
CA LYS A 4 -0.13 -10.79 -5.21
C LYS A 4 0.47 -9.60 -5.93
N LYS A 5 0.05 -8.39 -5.58
CA LYS A 5 0.41 -7.18 -6.33
C LYS A 5 0.31 -5.93 -5.47
N LEU A 6 1.41 -5.20 -5.42
CA LEU A 6 1.47 -3.79 -5.06
C LEU A 6 1.73 -2.99 -6.33
N MET A 7 0.95 -1.94 -6.58
CA MET A 7 1.20 -1.03 -7.70
C MET A 7 1.33 0.40 -7.19
N ASP A 8 2.45 1.04 -7.55
CA ASP A 8 2.63 2.47 -7.40
C ASP A 8 1.82 3.22 -8.48
N LYS A 9 0.96 4.15 -8.05
CA LYS A 9 0.22 5.09 -8.89
C LYS A 9 0.40 6.52 -8.40
N SER A 10 1.56 6.84 -7.83
CA SER A 10 1.92 8.16 -7.30
C SER A 10 1.56 9.29 -8.26
N LYS A 11 0.99 10.36 -7.72
CA LYS A 11 0.60 11.55 -8.50
C LYS A 11 1.13 12.81 -7.83
N HIS A 12 1.62 13.75 -8.65
CA HIS A 12 1.93 15.11 -8.21
C HIS A 12 0.65 15.87 -7.82
N LYS A 13 0.76 16.80 -6.86
CA LYS A 13 -0.24 17.86 -6.65
C LYS A 13 0.43 19.22 -6.76
N LYS A 14 -0.19 20.13 -7.55
CA LYS A 14 0.12 21.57 -7.74
C LYS A 14 1.62 21.94 -7.87
N LYS A 15 2.04 22.36 -9.06
CA LYS A 15 3.35 22.99 -9.35
C LYS A 15 4.59 22.24 -8.81
N GLY A 16 4.57 20.91 -8.75
CA GLY A 16 5.75 20.08 -8.42
C GLY A 16 6.32 20.17 -6.99
N LYS A 17 5.70 20.94 -6.08
CA LYS A 17 6.23 21.17 -4.73
C LYS A 17 5.98 20.00 -3.76
N THR A 18 4.92 19.23 -3.98
CA THR A 18 4.57 18.06 -3.17
C THR A 18 4.00 16.93 -4.02
N TRP A 19 4.25 15.71 -3.60
CA TRP A 19 3.67 14.52 -4.22
C TRP A 19 3.07 13.63 -3.14
N PHE A 20 2.25 12.67 -3.55
CA PHE A 20 1.75 11.65 -2.64
C PHE A 20 1.63 10.35 -3.42
N SER A 21 1.83 9.25 -2.70
CA SER A 21 1.75 7.94 -3.31
C SER A 21 0.33 7.41 -3.35
N LYS A 22 0.06 6.52 -4.30
CA LYS A 22 -1.17 5.74 -4.35
C LYS A 22 -0.78 4.29 -4.50
N VAL A 23 -1.21 3.45 -3.58
CA VAL A 23 -0.94 2.02 -3.63
C VAL A 23 -2.22 1.27 -3.91
N LYS A 24 -2.21 0.41 -4.92
CA LYS A 24 -3.26 -0.56 -5.15
C LYS A 24 -2.82 -1.92 -4.60
N ILE A 25 -3.56 -2.43 -3.63
CA ILE A 25 -3.32 -3.73 -2.99
C ILE A 25 -4.35 -4.73 -3.49
N VAL A 26 -3.89 -5.91 -3.89
CA VAL A 26 -4.74 -7.06 -4.22
C VAL A 26 -4.25 -8.26 -3.43
N VAL A 27 -5.13 -8.79 -2.57
CA VAL A 27 -4.85 -9.98 -1.75
C VAL A 27 -5.36 -11.22 -2.48
N LYS A 28 -4.51 -12.24 -2.63
CA LYS A 28 -4.87 -13.51 -3.27
C LYS A 28 -4.59 -14.67 -2.32
N HIS A 29 -5.55 -15.56 -2.16
CA HIS A 29 -5.32 -16.88 -1.58
C HIS A 29 -4.93 -17.87 -2.68
N LYS A 30 -4.00 -18.78 -2.37
CA LYS A 30 -3.53 -19.80 -3.32
C LYS A 30 -4.70 -20.61 -3.90
N ASN A 31 -5.63 -21.01 -3.03
CA ASN A 31 -6.75 -21.90 -3.38
C ASN A 31 -8.10 -21.18 -3.60
N ARG A 32 -8.27 -19.95 -3.10
CA ARG A 32 -9.56 -19.23 -3.16
C ARG A 32 -9.55 -18.06 -4.16
N GLY A 33 -8.42 -17.80 -4.81
CA GLY A 33 -8.30 -16.69 -5.73
C GLY A 33 -8.29 -15.33 -5.01
N ILE A 34 -8.84 -14.31 -5.65
CA ILE A 34 -8.85 -12.93 -5.13
C ILE A 34 -9.76 -12.83 -3.91
N MET A 35 -9.22 -12.35 -2.80
CA MET A 35 -9.93 -12.27 -1.52
C MET A 35 -10.64 -10.92 -1.35
N LYS A 36 -11.90 -10.96 -0.92
CA LYS A 36 -12.77 -9.79 -0.69
C LYS A 36 -12.98 -9.60 0.81
N GLY A 37 -13.26 -8.37 1.25
CA GLY A 37 -13.51 -8.06 2.68
C GLY A 37 -12.27 -8.11 3.57
N ILE A 38 -11.09 -8.36 3.00
CA ILE A 38 -9.85 -8.55 3.76
C ILE A 38 -9.36 -7.22 4.30
N PHE A 39 -9.18 -7.16 5.61
CA PHE A 39 -8.44 -6.11 6.28
C PHE A 39 -6.96 -6.20 5.92
N VAL A 40 -6.37 -5.06 5.61
CA VAL A 40 -4.95 -4.91 5.31
C VAL A 40 -4.44 -3.71 6.07
N ALA A 41 -3.36 -3.87 6.82
CA ALA A 41 -2.71 -2.77 7.50
C ALA A 41 -1.18 -2.85 7.39
N GLY A 42 -0.54 -1.72 7.63
CA GLY A 42 0.90 -1.60 7.50
C GLY A 42 1.36 -0.16 7.71
N VAL A 43 2.55 0.11 7.20
CA VAL A 43 3.31 1.31 7.51
C VAL A 43 3.97 1.88 6.26
N PHE A 44 3.95 3.21 6.17
CA PHE A 44 4.85 3.98 5.32
C PHE A 44 6.17 4.20 6.07
N GLY A 45 7.13 3.29 5.89
CA GLY A 45 8.32 3.08 6.73
C GLY A 45 9.06 4.35 7.11
N ASN A 46 9.40 5.19 6.14
CA ASN A 46 10.26 6.36 6.38
C ASN A 46 9.54 7.51 7.12
N LEU A 47 8.23 7.37 7.39
CA LEU A 47 7.42 8.35 8.09
C LEU A 47 6.68 7.76 9.29
N GLU A 48 6.88 6.47 9.58
CA GLU A 48 6.16 5.71 10.62
C GLU A 48 4.63 5.86 10.54
N LYS A 49 4.12 6.17 9.34
CA LYS A 49 2.70 6.47 9.18
C LYS A 49 1.93 5.19 8.89
N LEU A 50 1.04 4.83 9.81
CA LEU A 50 0.18 3.68 9.66
C LEU A 50 -0.88 3.89 8.58
N PHE A 51 -1.24 2.80 7.91
CA PHE A 51 -2.42 2.73 7.05
C PHE A 51 -3.22 1.47 7.38
N SER A 52 -4.51 1.53 7.11
CA SER A 52 -5.38 0.36 7.09
C SER A 52 -6.48 0.52 6.05
N CYS A 53 -6.98 -0.60 5.53
CA CYS A 53 -8.11 -0.64 4.62
C CYS A 53 -8.76 -2.03 4.60
N ARG A 54 -9.96 -2.11 4.01
CA ARG A 54 -10.56 -3.40 3.62
C ARG A 54 -10.61 -3.53 2.09
N THR A 55 -10.37 -4.74 1.58
CA THR A 55 -10.56 -5.02 0.16
C THR A 55 -12.05 -4.99 -0.19
N ASN A 56 -12.40 -4.35 -1.31
CA ASN A 56 -13.78 -4.24 -1.77
C ASN A 56 -14.29 -5.55 -2.43
N SER A 57 -15.48 -5.50 -3.04
CA SER A 57 -16.09 -6.63 -3.77
C SER A 57 -15.26 -7.15 -4.96
N LYS A 58 -14.26 -6.38 -5.41
CA LYS A 58 -13.30 -6.76 -6.45
C LYS A 58 -11.95 -7.23 -5.86
N GLY A 59 -11.86 -7.36 -4.53
CA GLY A 59 -10.65 -7.72 -3.79
C GLY A 59 -9.52 -6.70 -3.88
N ILE A 60 -9.89 -5.43 -4.07
CA ILE A 60 -8.94 -4.32 -4.20
C ILE A 60 -9.07 -3.41 -2.99
N CYS A 61 -7.92 -3.06 -2.41
CA CYS A 61 -7.79 -1.90 -1.55
C CYS A 61 -6.95 -0.82 -2.24
N ASN A 62 -7.37 0.44 -2.16
CA ASN A 62 -6.59 1.59 -2.64
C ASN A 62 -6.19 2.45 -1.45
N ILE A 63 -4.88 2.54 -1.19
CA ILE A 63 -4.31 3.41 -0.17
C ILE A 63 -3.79 4.68 -0.82
N LYS A 64 -4.02 5.81 -0.15
CA LYS A 64 -3.38 7.08 -0.49
C LYS A 64 -2.34 7.38 0.59
N GLY A 65 -1.09 7.50 0.17
CA GLY A 65 0.00 7.86 1.07
C GLY A 65 -0.05 9.31 1.54
N PRO A 66 0.79 9.64 2.54
CA PRO A 66 0.95 11.00 3.02
C PRO A 66 1.44 11.96 1.93
N LYS A 67 1.25 13.26 2.18
CA LYS A 67 1.87 14.29 1.36
C LYS A 67 3.36 14.36 1.70
N LEU A 68 4.19 14.22 0.67
CA LEU A 68 5.64 14.25 0.75
C LEU A 68 6.18 15.55 0.14
N LYS A 69 7.25 16.07 0.73
CA LYS A 69 7.98 17.22 0.16
C LYS A 69 8.71 16.78 -1.11
N SER A 70 8.99 17.72 -2.02
CA SER A 70 9.70 17.42 -3.28
C SER A 70 11.10 16.83 -3.08
N ALA A 71 11.77 17.11 -1.95
CA ALA A 71 13.08 16.56 -1.62
C ALA A 71 13.04 15.07 -1.21
N GLN A 72 11.88 14.57 -0.80
CA GLN A 72 11.70 13.14 -0.50
C GLN A 72 11.44 12.42 -1.82
N ASN A 73 12.43 11.68 -2.32
CA ASN A 73 12.36 11.03 -3.62
C ASN A 73 11.66 9.66 -3.57
N GLU A 74 11.63 9.04 -2.39
CA GLU A 74 11.07 7.71 -2.20
C GLU A 74 10.41 7.57 -0.83
N ILE A 75 9.52 6.60 -0.72
CA ILE A 75 8.95 6.15 0.55
C ILE A 75 8.76 4.64 0.52
N ASN A 76 9.20 3.97 1.58
CA ASN A 76 8.94 2.55 1.76
C ASN A 76 7.50 2.33 2.19
N PHE A 77 6.83 1.38 1.55
CA PHE A 77 5.50 0.94 1.92
C PHE A 77 5.56 -0.54 2.25
N VAL A 78 5.13 -0.91 3.45
CA VAL A 78 5.18 -2.27 3.95
C VAL A 78 3.79 -2.66 4.43
N VAL A 79 3.31 -3.81 3.99
CA VAL A 79 2.12 -4.46 4.58
C VAL A 79 2.60 -5.40 5.67
N THR A 80 2.08 -5.20 6.88
CA THR A 80 2.49 -5.97 8.07
C THR A 80 1.35 -6.82 8.63
N GLN A 81 0.11 -6.57 8.22
CA GLN A 81 -1.06 -7.24 8.77
C GLN A 81 -2.11 -7.55 7.70
N LEU A 82 -2.72 -8.73 7.81
CA LEU A 82 -3.90 -9.14 7.06
C LEU A 82 -4.98 -9.65 8.03
N GLY A 83 -6.25 -9.47 7.71
CA GLY A 83 -7.34 -10.07 8.47
C GLY A 83 -8.58 -10.30 7.62
N ASP A 84 -9.43 -11.22 8.02
CA ASP A 84 -10.67 -11.55 7.28
C ASP A 84 -11.93 -10.90 7.88
N GLY A 85 -11.76 -10.09 8.94
CA GLY A 85 -12.83 -9.39 9.64
C GLY A 85 -13.19 -10.02 10.98
N GLU A 86 -12.84 -11.29 11.18
CA GLU A 86 -12.99 -12.02 12.44
C GLU A 86 -11.63 -12.21 13.12
N SER A 87 -10.59 -12.46 12.34
CA SER A 87 -9.21 -12.62 12.81
C SER A 87 -8.25 -11.67 12.11
N THR A 88 -7.25 -11.19 12.84
CA THR A 88 -6.12 -10.42 12.30
C THR A 88 -4.83 -11.16 12.57
N TYR A 89 -4.01 -11.26 11.53
CA TYR A 89 -2.73 -11.94 11.53
C TYR A 89 -1.63 -10.93 11.23
N ASN A 90 -0.65 -10.85 12.13
CA ASN A 90 0.62 -10.21 11.82
C ASN A 90 1.34 -11.08 10.79
N LEU A 91 1.89 -10.44 9.75
CA LEU A 91 2.76 -11.10 8.80
C LEU A 91 4.15 -11.18 9.41
N ASP A 92 4.74 -12.38 9.37
CA ASP A 92 6.16 -12.53 9.69
C ASP A 92 7.02 -11.79 8.66
N TYR A 93 8.27 -11.48 9.02
CA TYR A 93 9.16 -10.67 8.18
C TYR A 93 9.34 -11.25 6.76
N SER A 94 9.34 -12.58 6.61
CA SER A 94 9.41 -13.27 5.31
C SER A 94 8.16 -13.11 4.44
N ASP A 95 7.01 -12.82 5.05
CA ASP A 95 5.72 -12.65 4.38
C ASP A 95 5.33 -11.17 4.19
N MET A 96 6.04 -10.26 4.87
CA MET A 96 5.88 -8.82 4.68
C MET A 96 6.17 -8.45 3.23
N THR A 97 5.16 -7.88 2.57
CA THR A 97 5.33 -7.37 1.21
C THR A 97 5.68 -5.89 1.28
N HIS A 98 6.83 -5.51 0.74
CA HIS A 98 7.26 -4.13 0.66
C HIS A 98 7.42 -3.66 -0.79
N ILE A 99 7.24 -2.36 -1.00
CA ILE A 99 7.52 -1.68 -2.27
C ILE A 99 8.08 -0.30 -1.96
N THR A 100 9.08 0.11 -2.74
CA THR A 100 9.56 1.50 -2.76
C THR A 100 8.67 2.29 -3.70
N LEU A 101 7.99 3.30 -3.18
CA LEU A 101 7.13 4.20 -3.96
C LEU A 101 7.96 5.42 -4.32
N ASN A 102 8.07 5.69 -5.62
CA ASN A 102 8.96 6.71 -6.14
C ASN A 102 8.19 8.00 -6.43
N LYS A 103 8.88 9.12 -6.22
CA LYS A 103 8.41 10.41 -6.66
C LYS A 103 8.16 10.35 -8.17
N PRO A 104 6.94 10.68 -8.64
CA PRO A 104 6.66 10.67 -10.07
C PRO A 104 7.53 11.73 -10.78
N PRO A 105 7.85 11.55 -12.07
CA PRO A 105 8.58 12.57 -12.81
C PRO A 105 7.77 13.88 -12.84
N SER A 106 8.45 15.00 -12.60
CA SER A 106 7.86 16.33 -12.78
C SER A 106 7.48 16.48 -14.26
N LYS A 107 6.20 16.67 -14.58
CA LYS A 107 5.84 17.08 -15.94
C LYS A 107 6.48 18.47 -16.17
N LYS A 108 7.43 18.53 -17.10
CA LYS A 108 7.97 19.78 -17.65
C LYS A 108 6.82 20.58 -18.27
#